data_AF-A0AAN0JII9-F1
#
_entry.id   AF-A0AAN0JII9-F1
#
_cell.length_a   1.000
_cell.length_b   1.000
_cell.length_c   1.000
_cell.angle_alpha   90.00
_cell.angle_beta   90.00
_cell.angle_gamma   90.00
#
_symmetry.space_group_name_H-M   'P 1'
#
loop_
_entity.id
_entity.type
_entity.pdbx_description
1 polymer ?
#
loop_
_entity_poly.entity_id
_entity_poly.type
_entity_poly.pdbx_seq_one_letter_code
_entity_poly.pdbx_strand_id
1 'polypeptide(L)'
;MKSLEEKEREAQVYHQQLEQKEREEAKKDQKIRRYRHQLQEKDREHQVVLQEKDREHQVVLQEKDREHQVVLQEKDRELRQSQEAVRRYQQQALTDDHWVINKDEVTLTKEELGRGSYAVVTVGIFRGLRVAVKSLHTIIISD
;
A
#
# COMPACT_ATOMS: atom_id res chain seq x y z
N MET A 1 81.19 -29.07 47.02
CA MET A 1 80.35 -28.08 47.74
C MET A 1 79.76 -27.01 46.81
N LYS A 2 80.53 -26.35 45.93
CA LYS A 2 80.02 -25.30 45.02
C LYS A 2 78.82 -25.69 44.13
N SER A 3 78.73 -26.95 43.70
CA SER A 3 77.62 -27.45 42.86
C SER A 3 76.25 -27.51 43.58
N LEU A 4 76.22 -27.54 44.91
CA LEU A 4 74.95 -27.63 45.65
C LEU A 4 74.30 -26.24 45.78
N GLU A 5 75.09 -25.22 46.12
CA GLU A 5 74.64 -23.82 46.20
C GLU A 5 74.12 -23.30 44.85
N GLU A 6 74.72 -23.74 43.75
CA GLU A 6 74.31 -23.35 42.40
C GLU A 6 72.94 -23.93 42.02
N LYS A 7 72.69 -25.21 42.34
CA LYS A 7 71.38 -25.85 42.18
C LYS A 7 70.30 -25.23 43.07
N GLU A 8 70.66 -24.80 44.28
CA GLU A 8 69.74 -24.16 45.20
C GLU A 8 69.30 -22.78 44.68
N ARG A 9 70.23 -22.02 44.09
CA ARG A 9 69.91 -20.74 43.40
C ARG A 9 69.04 -20.95 42.18
N GLU A 10 69.32 -21.95 41.35
CA GLU A 10 68.49 -22.28 40.18
C GLU A 10 67.07 -22.66 40.58
N ALA A 11 66.91 -23.49 41.63
CA ALA A 11 65.60 -23.86 42.15
C ALA A 11 64.81 -22.65 42.67
N GLN A 12 65.49 -21.71 43.33
CA GLN A 12 64.87 -20.49 43.86
C GLN A 12 64.39 -19.56 42.73
N VAL A 13 65.18 -19.41 41.66
CA VAL A 13 64.78 -18.66 40.45
C VAL A 13 63.60 -19.32 39.75
N TYR A 14 63.62 -20.65 39.62
CA TYR A 14 62.52 -21.40 38.99
C TYR A 14 61.22 -21.26 39.80
N HIS A 15 61.30 -21.31 41.13
CA HIS A 15 60.16 -21.10 42.01
C HIS A 15 59.57 -19.68 41.85
N GLN A 16 60.43 -18.66 41.80
CA GLN A 16 60.01 -17.27 41.62
C GLN A 16 59.36 -17.04 40.24
N GLN A 17 59.86 -17.69 39.19
CA GLN A 17 59.24 -17.65 37.87
C GLN A 17 57.87 -18.33 37.85
N LEU A 18 57.71 -19.44 38.58
CA LEU A 18 56.44 -20.15 38.72
C LEU A 18 55.38 -19.29 39.42
N GLU A 19 55.74 -18.65 40.53
CA GLU A 19 54.84 -17.72 41.24
C GLU A 19 54.43 -16.53 40.36
N GLN A 20 55.37 -15.97 39.58
CA GLN A 20 55.05 -14.89 38.64
C GLN A 20 54.05 -15.35 37.58
N LYS A 21 54.26 -16.54 37.02
CA LYS A 21 53.37 -17.12 36.01
C LYS A 21 51.98 -17.41 36.57
N GLU A 22 51.87 -17.95 37.77
CA GLU A 22 50.58 -18.16 38.45
C GLU A 22 49.85 -16.84 38.71
N ARG A 23 50.56 -15.79 39.11
CA ARG A 23 49.96 -14.45 39.29
C ARG A 23 49.47 -13.85 37.97
N GLU A 24 50.20 -14.05 36.88
CA GLU A 24 49.76 -13.61 35.56
C GLU A 24 48.54 -14.38 35.06
N GLU A 25 48.51 -15.70 35.27
CA GLU A 25 47.40 -16.57 34.92
C GLU A 25 46.14 -16.21 35.70
N ALA A 26 46.25 -15.99 37.02
CA ALA A 26 45.15 -15.51 37.85
C ALA A 26 44.57 -14.16 37.37
N LYS A 27 45.43 -13.24 36.91
CA LYS A 27 44.98 -11.97 36.32
C LYS A 27 44.26 -12.16 34.98
N LYS A 28 44.75 -13.07 34.13
CA LYS A 28 44.10 -13.41 32.85
C LYS A 28 42.74 -14.06 33.09
N ASP A 29 42.66 -14.99 34.03
CA ASP A 29 41.40 -15.62 34.42
C ASP A 29 40.39 -14.61 34.96
N GLN A 30 40.83 -13.66 35.78
CA GLN A 30 39.96 -12.59 36.26
C GLN A 30 39.43 -11.73 35.09
N LYS A 31 40.27 -11.41 34.10
CA LYS A 31 39.85 -10.71 32.88
C LYS A 31 38.85 -11.52 32.08
N ILE A 32 39.11 -12.80 31.85
CA ILE A 32 38.21 -13.71 31.12
C ILE A 32 36.84 -13.76 31.80
N ARG A 33 36.80 -13.88 33.12
CA ARG A 33 35.54 -13.87 33.89
C ARG A 33 34.76 -12.57 33.70
N ARG A 34 35.44 -11.41 33.74
CA ARG A 34 34.80 -10.11 33.48
C ARG A 34 34.24 -10.03 32.07
N TYR A 35 35.01 -10.45 31.06
CA TYR A 35 34.53 -10.43 29.67
C TYR A 35 33.34 -11.35 29.45
N ARG A 36 33.34 -12.56 30.04
CA ARG A 36 32.17 -13.46 29.97
C ARG A 36 30.93 -12.82 30.59
N HIS A 37 31.06 -12.16 31.74
CA HIS A 37 29.93 -11.46 32.36
C HIS A 37 29.38 -10.36 31.45
N GLN A 38 30.27 -9.52 30.90
CA GLN A 38 29.86 -8.46 29.97
C GLN A 38 29.17 -9.01 28.72
N LEU A 39 29.67 -10.11 28.16
CA LEU A 39 29.04 -10.75 27.00
C LEU A 39 27.64 -11.26 27.34
N GLN A 40 27.49 -11.89 28.51
CA GLN A 40 26.20 -12.41 28.96
C GLN A 40 25.18 -11.29 29.21
N GLU A 41 25.60 -10.17 29.78
CA GLU A 41 24.72 -9.00 29.93
C GLU A 41 24.33 -8.43 28.58
N LYS A 42 25.27 -8.32 27.65
CA LYS A 42 24.98 -7.87 26.28
C LYS A 42 23.99 -8.80 25.58
N ASP A 43 24.19 -10.12 25.64
CA ASP A 43 23.26 -11.07 25.03
C ASP A 43 21.85 -10.94 25.62
N ARG A 44 21.74 -10.74 26.94
CA ARG A 44 20.46 -10.51 27.61
C ARG A 44 19.81 -9.20 27.16
N GLU A 45 20.56 -8.11 27.06
CA GLU A 45 20.07 -6.83 26.54
C GLU A 45 19.54 -6.99 25.11
N HIS A 46 20.31 -7.63 24.22
CA HIS A 46 19.90 -7.85 22.83
C HIS A 46 18.65 -8.72 22.74
N GLN A 47 18.53 -9.74 23.58
CA GLN A 47 17.34 -10.59 23.61
C GLN A 47 16.09 -9.81 24.00
N VAL A 48 16.17 -8.93 24.99
CA VAL A 48 15.05 -8.07 25.40
C VAL A 48 14.67 -7.12 24.27
N VAL A 49 15.65 -6.46 23.64
CA VAL A 49 15.40 -5.52 22.54
C VAL A 49 14.74 -6.23 21.35
N LEU A 50 15.19 -7.44 20.99
CA LEU A 50 14.56 -8.23 19.92
C LEU A 50 13.12 -8.58 20.26
N GLN A 51 12.86 -9.00 21.51
CA GLN A 51 11.50 -9.32 21.95
C GLN A 51 10.57 -8.10 21.94
N GLU A 52 11.07 -6.92 22.35
CA GLU A 52 10.32 -5.68 22.25
C GLU A 52 10.03 -5.31 20.79
N LYS A 53 11.02 -5.43 19.91
CA LYS A 53 10.84 -5.17 18.47
C LYS A 53 9.83 -6.10 17.83
N ASP A 54 9.86 -7.39 18.16
CA ASP A 54 8.88 -8.35 17.65
C ASP A 54 7.46 -8.02 18.14
N ARG A 55 7.32 -7.60 19.40
CA ARG A 55 6.04 -7.17 19.95
C ARG A 55 5.54 -5.89 19.29
N GLU A 56 6.41 -4.90 19.08
CA GLU A 56 6.09 -3.67 18.35
C GLU A 56 5.60 -3.99 16.92
N HIS A 57 6.34 -4.81 16.18
CA HIS A 57 5.96 -5.21 14.83
C HIS A 57 4.62 -5.95 14.81
N GLN A 58 4.35 -6.82 15.78
CA GLN A 58 3.07 -7.51 15.89
C GLN A 58 1.90 -6.54 16.09
N VAL A 59 2.08 -5.54 16.96
CA VAL A 59 1.05 -4.51 17.21
C VAL A 59 0.80 -3.69 15.94
N VAL A 60 1.87 -3.25 15.26
CA VAL A 60 1.77 -2.46 14.02
C VAL A 60 1.05 -3.24 12.92
N LEU A 61 1.36 -4.53 12.75
CA LEU A 61 0.67 -5.38 11.78
C LEU A 61 -0.83 -5.51 12.11
N GLN A 62 -1.16 -5.72 13.39
CA GLN A 62 -2.56 -5.82 13.81
C GLN A 62 -3.33 -4.50 13.60
N GLU A 63 -2.69 -3.36 13.83
CA GLU A 63 -3.28 -2.04 13.58
C GLU A 63 -3.50 -1.82 12.08
N LYS A 64 -2.51 -2.16 11.24
CA LYS A 64 -2.63 -2.09 9.78
C LYS A 64 -3.76 -2.96 9.24
N ASP A 65 -3.90 -4.17 9.75
CA ASP A 65 -4.99 -5.06 9.34
C ASP A 65 -6.37 -4.49 9.70
N ARG A 66 -6.50 -3.87 10.89
CA ARG A 66 -7.73 -3.18 11.29
C ARG A 66 -8.03 -1.97 10.41
N GLU A 67 -7.02 -1.14 10.13
CA GLU A 67 -7.15 0.00 9.22
C GLU A 67 -7.64 -0.44 7.83
N HIS A 68 -6.98 -1.46 7.25
CA HIS A 68 -7.37 -1.99 5.95
C HIS A 68 -8.79 -2.55 5.96
N GLN A 69 -9.21 -3.23 7.05
CA GLN A 69 -10.57 -3.74 7.17
C GLN A 69 -11.61 -2.62 7.18
N VAL A 70 -11.36 -1.52 7.89
CA VAL A 70 -12.25 -0.36 7.92
C VAL A 70 -12.34 0.28 6.54
N VAL A 71 -11.21 0.49 5.86
CA VAL A 71 -11.16 1.08 4.51
C VAL A 71 -11.93 0.21 3.51
N LEU A 72 -11.78 -1.11 3.56
CA LEU A 72 -12.52 -2.03 2.69
C LEU A 72 -14.03 -1.94 2.93
N GLN A 73 -14.47 -1.89 4.19
CA GLN A 73 -15.88 -1.72 4.51
C GLN A 73 -16.46 -0.40 4.00
N GLU A 74 -15.70 0.69 4.10
CA GLU A 74 -16.11 1.99 3.60
C GLU A 74 -16.20 1.99 2.07
N LYS A 75 -15.22 1.43 1.37
CA LYS A 75 -15.22 1.29 -0.08
C LYS A 75 -16.38 0.44 -0.59
N ASP A 76 -16.68 -0.65 0.11
CA ASP A 76 -17.84 -1.49 -0.20
C ASP A 76 -19.16 -0.71 0.00
N ARG A 77 -19.24 0.16 1.00
CA ARG A 77 -20.41 1.03 1.21
C ARG A 77 -20.55 2.05 0.09
N GLU A 78 -19.46 2.74 -0.27
CA GLU A 78 -19.43 3.69 -1.38
C GLU A 78 -19.82 3.04 -2.70
N LEU A 79 -19.29 1.84 -2.98
CA LEU A 79 -19.59 1.09 -4.18
C LEU A 79 -21.08 0.75 -4.26
N ARG A 80 -21.67 0.26 -3.16
CA ARG A 80 -23.11 -0.01 -3.08
C ARG A 80 -23.95 1.24 -3.34
N GLN A 81 -23.60 2.37 -2.71
CA GLN A 81 -24.29 3.65 -2.92
C GLN A 81 -24.19 4.13 -4.37
N SER A 82 -23.01 4.01 -4.98
CA SER A 82 -22.78 4.37 -6.38
C SER A 82 -23.62 3.49 -7.31
N GLN A 83 -23.63 2.17 -7.09
CA GLN A 83 -24.45 1.24 -7.87
C GLN A 83 -25.94 1.54 -7.75
N GLU A 84 -26.43 1.85 -6.55
CA GLU A 84 -27.82 2.27 -6.36
C GLU A 84 -28.14 3.58 -7.11
N ALA A 85 -27.24 4.56 -7.05
CA ALA A 85 -27.41 5.82 -7.76
C ALA A 85 -27.49 5.58 -9.28
N VAL A 86 -26.57 4.78 -9.84
CA VAL A 86 -26.60 4.40 -11.27
C VAL A 86 -27.91 3.70 -11.62
N ARG A 87 -28.36 2.76 -10.78
CA ARG A 87 -29.63 2.06 -11.00
C ARG A 87 -30.83 3.01 -11.00
N ARG A 88 -30.85 4.00 -10.11
CA ARG A 88 -31.89 5.04 -10.07
C ARG A 88 -31.86 5.91 -11.33
N TYR A 89 -30.68 6.34 -11.77
CA TYR A 89 -30.55 7.11 -13.02
C TYR A 89 -31.01 6.31 -14.23
N GLN A 90 -30.66 5.02 -14.32
CA GLN A 90 -31.12 4.17 -15.41
C GLN A 90 -32.64 3.99 -15.39
N GLN A 91 -33.24 3.80 -14.22
CA GLN A 91 -34.70 3.71 -14.10
C GLN A 91 -35.41 5.02 -14.47
N GLN A 92 -34.84 6.17 -14.11
CA GLN A 92 -35.38 7.49 -14.50
C GLN A 92 -35.20 7.77 -15.99
N ALA A 93 -34.05 7.41 -16.57
CA ALA A 93 -33.78 7.59 -18.00
C ALA A 93 -34.74 6.77 -18.86
N LEU A 94 -35.13 5.56 -18.43
CA LEU A 94 -36.16 4.74 -19.09
C LEU A 94 -37.57 5.39 -19.08
N THR A 95 -37.80 6.40 -18.24
CA THR A 95 -39.06 7.15 -18.19
C THR A 95 -38.97 8.53 -18.87
N ASP A 96 -37.77 8.96 -19.26
CA ASP A 96 -37.51 10.26 -19.88
C ASP A 96 -37.08 10.11 -21.35
N ASP A 97 -37.81 9.27 -22.10
CA ASP A 97 -37.70 9.13 -23.56
C ASP A 97 -38.27 10.34 -24.33
N HIS A 98 -38.54 11.46 -23.65
CA HIS A 98 -39.19 12.64 -24.21
C HIS A 98 -38.38 13.34 -25.31
N TRP A 99 -37.09 13.01 -25.44
CA TRP A 99 -36.20 13.49 -26.50
C TRP A 99 -36.11 12.53 -27.71
N VAL A 100 -36.55 11.28 -27.55
CA VAL A 100 -36.62 10.30 -28.63
C VAL A 100 -37.99 10.40 -29.28
N ILE A 101 -38.04 11.07 -30.42
CA ILE A 101 -39.28 11.30 -31.16
C ILE A 101 -39.38 10.26 -32.27
N ASN A 102 -40.53 9.58 -32.38
CA ASN A 102 -40.78 8.71 -33.52
C ASN A 102 -40.83 9.57 -34.80
N LYS A 103 -40.12 9.16 -35.85
CA LYS A 103 -40.10 9.83 -37.15
C LYS A 103 -41.52 10.11 -37.69
N ASP A 104 -42.46 9.20 -37.45
CA ASP A 104 -43.84 9.30 -37.92
C ASP A 104 -44.64 10.40 -37.17
N GLU A 105 -44.17 10.86 -36.00
CA GLU A 105 -44.75 12.03 -35.32
C GLU A 105 -44.37 13.36 -35.98
N VAL A 106 -43.40 13.36 -36.89
CA VAL A 106 -42.89 14.54 -37.57
C VAL A 106 -43.24 14.51 -39.05
N THR A 107 -44.15 15.39 -39.45
CA THR A 107 -44.49 15.58 -40.87
C THR A 107 -43.59 16.63 -41.49
N LEU A 108 -42.75 16.23 -42.45
CA LEU A 108 -41.91 17.18 -43.21
C LEU A 108 -42.75 17.91 -44.26
N THR A 109 -42.50 19.22 -44.38
CA THR A 109 -43.04 20.02 -45.49
C THR A 109 -42.00 20.12 -46.61
N LYS A 110 -42.33 20.84 -47.69
CA LYS A 110 -41.39 21.14 -48.78
C LYS A 110 -40.58 22.42 -48.56
N GLU A 111 -40.81 23.14 -47.47
CA GLU A 111 -40.17 24.44 -47.20
C GLU A 111 -38.77 24.22 -46.57
N GLU A 112 -37.72 24.41 -47.37
CA GLU A 112 -36.33 24.35 -46.90
C GLU A 112 -35.93 25.69 -46.24
N LEU A 113 -35.45 25.63 -45.00
CA LEU A 113 -34.95 26.78 -44.25
C LEU A 113 -33.45 27.03 -44.47
N GLY A 114 -32.70 25.98 -44.83
CA GLY A 114 -31.29 26.10 -45.14
C GLY A 114 -30.60 24.76 -45.32
N ARG A 115 -29.41 24.80 -45.93
CA ARG A 115 -28.61 23.62 -46.24
C ARG A 115 -27.17 23.84 -45.86
N GLY A 116 -26.60 22.88 -45.15
CA GLY A 116 -25.20 22.84 -44.78
C GLY A 116 -24.49 21.59 -45.31
N SER A 117 -23.19 21.52 -45.06
CA SER A 117 -22.34 20.39 -45.42
C SER A 117 -22.76 19.07 -44.77
N TYR A 118 -23.45 19.13 -43.62
CA TYR A 118 -23.84 17.96 -42.84
C TYR A 118 -25.34 17.65 -42.87
N ALA A 119 -26.19 18.62 -43.24
CA ALA A 119 -27.64 18.43 -43.15
C ALA A 119 -28.43 19.39 -44.04
N VAL A 120 -29.70 19.04 -44.25
CA VAL A 120 -30.74 19.94 -44.75
C VAL A 120 -31.69 20.26 -43.60
N VAL A 121 -32.05 21.54 -43.44
CA VAL A 121 -33.03 22.00 -42.46
C VAL A 121 -34.32 22.35 -43.18
N THR A 122 -35.41 21.66 -42.83
CA THR A 122 -36.73 21.82 -43.44
C THR A 122 -37.75 22.20 -42.38
N VAL A 123 -38.80 22.93 -42.73
CA VAL A 123 -39.95 23.12 -41.84
C VAL A 123 -40.68 21.78 -41.70
N GLY A 124 -40.91 21.37 -40.45
CA GLY A 124 -41.75 20.22 -40.11
C GLY A 124 -42.88 20.61 -39.18
N ILE A 125 -43.85 19.70 -39.06
CA ILE A 125 -44.92 19.79 -38.07
C ILE A 125 -44.73 18.64 -37.08
N PHE A 126 -44.54 18.98 -35.80
CA PHE A 126 -44.47 18.03 -34.70
C PHE A 126 -45.58 18.35 -33.70
N ARG A 127 -46.52 17.42 -33.51
CA ARG A 127 -47.69 17.58 -32.61
C ARG A 127 -48.46 18.91 -32.83
N GLY A 128 -48.59 19.32 -34.10
CA GLY A 128 -49.29 20.56 -34.51
C GLY A 128 -48.44 21.83 -34.45
N LEU A 129 -47.19 21.77 -33.97
CA LEU A 129 -46.28 22.90 -33.91
C LEU A 129 -45.34 22.93 -35.11
N ARG A 130 -45.13 24.11 -35.70
CA ARG A 130 -44.08 24.32 -36.72
C ARG A 130 -42.71 24.27 -36.05
N VAL A 131 -41.84 23.40 -36.55
CA VAL A 131 -40.49 23.16 -36.03
C VAL A 131 -39.47 23.15 -37.18
N ALA A 132 -38.19 23.37 -36.86
CA ALA A 132 -37.09 23.16 -37.78
C ALA A 132 -36.58 21.72 -37.64
N VAL A 133 -36.61 20.95 -38.72
CA VAL A 133 -36.15 19.56 -38.74
C VAL A 133 -34.83 19.48 -39.49
N LYS A 134 -33.78 19.01 -38.81
CA LYS A 134 -32.44 18.85 -39.38
C LYS A 134 -32.24 17.40 -39.82
N SER A 135 -32.31 17.16 -41.12
CA SER A 135 -32.06 15.86 -41.73
C SER A 135 -30.58 15.73 -42.09
N LEU A 136 -29.87 14.85 -41.39
CA LEU A 136 -28.47 14.55 -41.68
C LEU A 136 -28.32 13.91 -43.07
N HIS A 137 -27.26 14.25 -43.79
CA HIS A 137 -26.96 13.61 -45.08
C HIS A 137 -26.61 12.14 -44.86
N THR A 138 -27.03 11.25 -45.75
CA THR A 138 -26.78 9.80 -45.60
C THR A 138 -25.30 9.45 -45.53
N ILE A 139 -24.42 10.24 -46.14
CA ILE A 139 -22.96 10.04 -46.13
C ILE A 139 -22.32 10.11 -44.73
N ILE A 140 -22.99 10.74 -43.75
CA ILE A 140 -22.46 10.89 -42.38
C ILE A 140 -23.16 9.99 -41.35
N ILE A 141 -24.15 9.19 -41.78
CA ILE A 141 -24.85 8.24 -40.92
C ILE A 141 -24.24 6.86 -41.19
N SER A 142 -23.67 6.20 -40.17
CA SER A 142 -23.22 4.81 -40.29
C SER A 142 -24.40 3.85 -40.21
N ASP A 143 -24.32 2.73 -40.92
CA ASP A 143 -25.28 1.61 -40.84
C ASP A 143 -25.40 1.05 -39.41
#